data_AF-A0A6C0F896-F1
#
_entry.id   AF-A0A6C0F896-F1
#
_cell.length_a   1.000
_cell.length_b   1.000
_cell.length_c   1.000
_cell.angle_alpha   90.00
_cell.angle_beta   90.00
_cell.angle_gamma   90.00
#
_symmetry.space_group_name_H-M   'P 1'
#
loop_
_entity.id
_entity.type
_entity.pdbx_description
1 polymer ?
#
loop_
_entity_poly.entity_id
_entity_poly.type
_entity_poly.pdbx_seq_one_letter_code
_entity_poly.pdbx_strand_id
1 'polypeptide(L)'
;MEIIQVDKILYKPQFDPDTGSYRDVSPFKHRSRNNPLYECRCQAGSFFNTNSQFKQHCHKKTHRIFLGDYEYYYKDADVAKQEIKEYRIENEKLQRKLDKCIGLLNIREQEIAFLNSIQDMDAQDSEDEFVDATDGK
;
A
#
# COMPACT_ATOMS: atom_id res chain seq x y z
N MET A 1 -25.45 21.60 11.87
CA MET A 1 -23.98 21.82 11.84
C MET A 1 -23.36 20.51 11.43
N GLU A 2 -22.85 20.40 10.20
CA GLU A 2 -22.04 19.26 9.80
C GLU A 2 -20.59 19.51 10.23
N ILE A 3 -19.99 18.52 10.91
CA ILE A 3 -18.59 18.55 11.29
C ILE A 3 -17.80 18.11 10.05
N ILE A 4 -17.20 19.07 9.35
CA ILE A 4 -16.31 18.77 8.23
C ILE A 4 -15.00 18.22 8.81
N GLN A 5 -14.70 16.96 8.54
CA GLN A 5 -13.40 16.38 8.83
C GLN A 5 -12.38 16.90 7.81
N VAL A 6 -11.39 17.64 8.29
CA VAL A 6 -10.27 18.10 7.48
C VAL A 6 -9.13 17.12 7.65
N ASP A 7 -8.70 16.50 6.54
CA ASP A 7 -7.52 15.63 6.54
C ASP A 7 -6.26 16.42 6.88
N LYS A 8 -5.52 15.93 7.87
CA LYS A 8 -4.29 16.55 8.37
C LYS A 8 -3.09 15.68 8.04
N ILE A 9 -2.03 16.32 7.57
CA ILE A 9 -0.77 15.63 7.28
C ILE A 9 0.21 15.90 8.43
N LEU A 10 0.80 14.86 8.99
CA LEU A 10 1.82 15.01 10.01
C LEU A 10 3.10 15.59 9.40
N TYR A 11 3.57 16.71 9.94
CA TYR A 11 4.86 17.28 9.58
C TYR A 11 6.00 16.41 10.11
N LYS A 12 7.03 16.24 9.26
CA LYS A 12 8.27 15.52 9.59
C LYS A 12 9.47 16.37 9.16
N PRO A 13 10.44 16.61 10.05
CA PRO A 13 11.70 17.23 9.68
C PRO A 13 12.55 16.28 8.82
N GLN A 14 13.54 16.83 8.13
CA GLN A 14 14.43 16.07 7.25
C GLN A 14 15.77 15.85 7.94
N PHE A 15 16.30 14.63 7.88
CA PHE A 15 17.66 14.35 8.33
C PHE A 15 18.68 15.00 7.37
N ASP A 16 19.64 15.72 7.94
CA ASP A 16 20.74 16.33 7.22
C ASP A 16 22.03 15.53 7.48
N PRO A 17 22.57 14.81 6.47
CA PRO A 17 23.74 13.97 6.66
C PRO A 17 25.01 14.79 6.93
N ASP A 18 25.07 16.05 6.48
CA ASP A 18 26.27 16.88 6.65
C ASP A 18 26.44 17.33 8.10
N THR A 19 25.32 17.58 8.81
CA THR A 19 25.33 18.01 10.21
C THR A 19 25.01 16.88 11.18
N GLY A 20 24.54 15.73 10.69
CA GLY A 20 24.10 14.61 11.51
C GLY A 20 22.84 14.92 12.34
N SER A 21 22.04 15.91 11.93
CA SER A 21 20.89 16.38 12.70
C SER A 21 19.66 16.59 11.84
N TYR A 22 18.49 16.57 12.47
CA TYR A 22 17.25 16.92 11.79
C TYR A 22 17.12 18.43 11.60
N ARG A 23 16.65 18.84 10.42
CA ARG A 23 16.40 20.24 10.07
C ARG A 23 14.97 20.45 9.56
N ASP A 24 14.49 21.66 9.76
CA ASP A 24 13.19 22.07 9.24
C ASP A 24 13.23 22.32 7.74
N VAL A 25 12.31 21.69 7.01
CA VAL A 25 12.16 21.88 5.57
C VAL A 25 10.69 22.18 5.29
N SER A 26 10.44 23.31 4.62
CA SER A 26 9.08 23.71 4.30
C SER A 26 8.41 22.67 3.40
N PRO A 27 7.23 22.15 3.78
CA PRO A 27 6.52 21.18 2.95
C PRO A 27 5.78 21.84 1.77
N PHE A 28 5.73 23.17 1.74
CA PHE A 28 4.96 23.92 0.75
C PHE A 28 5.77 24.20 -0.50
N LYS A 29 5.19 23.86 -1.65
CA LYS A 29 5.75 24.23 -2.95
C LYS A 29 5.64 25.74 -3.17
N HIS A 30 6.58 26.30 -3.91
CA HIS A 30 6.50 27.72 -4.26
C HIS A 30 5.24 28.00 -5.10
N ARG A 31 4.48 29.05 -4.73
CA ARG A 31 3.25 29.50 -5.41
C ARG A 31 2.14 28.44 -5.52
N SER A 32 2.15 27.40 -4.70
CA SER A 32 1.02 26.46 -4.66
C SER A 32 -0.23 27.09 -4.05
N ARG A 33 -1.37 26.82 -4.67
CA ARG A 33 -2.71 27.09 -4.14
C ARG A 33 -3.25 25.78 -3.55
N ASN A 34 -4.12 25.87 -2.54
CA ASN A 34 -4.74 24.71 -1.86
C ASN A 34 -3.74 23.76 -1.21
N ASN A 35 -2.88 24.30 -0.35
CA ASN A 35 -1.94 23.48 0.40
C ASN A 35 -2.66 22.59 1.42
N PRO A 36 -2.18 21.35 1.66
CA PRO A 36 -2.65 20.53 2.75
C PRO A 36 -2.46 21.22 4.10
N LEU A 37 -3.32 20.89 5.06
CA LEU A 37 -3.14 21.30 6.45
C LEU A 37 -2.12 20.36 7.10
N TYR A 38 -0.99 20.90 7.54
CA TYR A 38 0.02 20.15 8.25
C TYR A 38 -0.13 20.33 9.76
N GLU A 39 0.13 19.27 10.52
CA GLU A 39 0.15 19.24 11.98
C GLU A 39 1.58 18.94 12.47
N CYS A 40 2.09 19.75 13.38
CA CYS A 40 3.35 19.47 14.07
C CYS A 40 3.10 18.86 15.45
N ARG A 41 3.91 17.87 15.82
CA ARG A 41 3.86 17.18 17.13
C ARG A 41 4.53 17.93 18.27
N CYS A 42 5.20 19.05 18.00
CA CYS A 42 5.87 19.81 19.07
C CYS A 42 4.89 20.34 20.12
N GLN A 43 3.62 20.54 19.75
CA GLN A 43 2.57 20.99 20.63
C GLN A 43 1.21 20.65 20.01
N ALA A 44 0.30 20.09 20.81
CA ALA A 44 -1.07 19.80 20.40
C ALA A 44 -1.75 21.04 19.80
N GLY A 45 -2.44 20.86 18.67
CA GLY A 45 -3.11 21.96 17.97
C GLY A 45 -2.19 22.85 17.13
N SER A 46 -0.93 22.47 16.91
CA SER A 46 -0.02 23.22 16.05
C SER A 46 -0.23 22.89 14.58
N PHE A 47 -0.96 23.74 13.88
CA PHE A 47 -1.26 23.58 12.46
C PHE A 47 -0.67 24.69 11.59
N PHE A 48 -0.37 24.35 10.33
CA PHE A 48 -0.01 25.32 9.31
C PHE A 48 -0.42 24.83 7.92
N ASN A 49 -0.92 25.74 7.10
CA ASN A 49 -1.24 25.51 5.68
C ASN A 49 -0.57 26.53 4.76
N THR A 50 0.26 27.42 5.31
CA THR A 50 1.04 28.39 4.55
C THR A 50 2.50 28.41 4.99
N ASN A 51 3.39 28.79 4.07
CA ASN A 51 4.82 28.91 4.36
C ASN A 51 5.11 29.96 5.45
N SER A 52 4.34 31.05 5.51
CA SER A 52 4.50 32.08 6.54
C SER A 52 4.20 31.53 7.94
N GLN A 53 3.11 30.76 8.09
CA GLN A 53 2.78 30.08 9.35
C GLN A 53 3.84 29.06 9.73
N PHE A 54 4.32 28.27 8.77
CA PHE A 54 5.39 27.30 8.99
C PHE A 54 6.67 27.96 9.51
N LYS A 55 7.13 29.05 8.87
CA LYS A 55 8.31 29.79 9.32
C LYS A 55 8.14 30.33 10.73
N GLN A 56 7.01 30.96 11.03
CA GLN A 56 6.71 31.45 12.37
C GLN A 56 6.68 30.32 13.41
N HIS A 57 6.13 29.17 13.03
CA HIS A 57 6.09 27.98 13.86
C HIS A 57 7.49 27.45 14.20
N CYS A 58 8.37 27.32 13.20
CA CYS A 58 9.72 26.80 13.40
C CYS A 58 10.58 27.68 14.32
N HIS A 59 10.26 28.97 14.41
CA HIS A 59 10.95 29.88 15.34
C HIS A 59 10.54 29.69 16.81
N LYS A 60 9.43 29.00 17.11
CA LYS A 60 8.97 28.78 18.49
C LYS A 60 9.95 27.89 19.25
N LYS A 61 10.14 28.18 20.54
CA LYS A 61 11.02 27.41 21.44
C LYS A 61 10.62 25.94 21.53
N THR A 62 9.31 25.66 21.62
CA THR A 62 8.77 24.29 21.70
C THR A 62 9.11 23.47 20.46
N HIS A 63 9.06 24.08 19.27
CA HIS A 63 9.44 23.42 18.03
C HIS A 63 10.93 23.10 17.96
N ARG A 64 11.79 24.03 18.39
CA ARG A 64 13.24 23.78 18.43
C ARG A 64 13.63 22.62 19.36
N ILE A 65 12.95 22.50 20.50
CA ILE A 65 13.12 21.35 21.41
C ILE A 65 12.69 20.07 20.70
N PHE A 66 11.49 20.06 20.10
CA PHE A 66 10.99 18.93 19.32
C PHE A 66 11.97 18.49 18.22
N LEU A 67 12.62 19.43 17.52
CA LEU A 67 13.57 19.11 16.46
C LEU A 67 14.81 18.39 16.99
N GLY A 68 15.34 18.81 18.15
CA GLY A 68 16.47 18.15 18.81
C GLY A 68 16.10 16.76 19.36
N ASP A 69 14.87 16.61 19.81
CA ASP A 69 14.32 15.38 20.38
C ASP A 69 13.75 14.43 19.30
N TYR A 70 13.70 14.85 18.03
CA TYR A 70 13.01 14.14 16.96
C TYR A 70 13.56 12.72 16.75
N GLU A 71 14.89 12.61 16.71
CA GLU A 71 15.57 11.34 16.45
C GLU A 71 15.20 10.28 17.49
N TYR A 72 15.21 10.64 18.76
CA TYR A 72 15.04 9.69 19.85
C TYR A 72 13.57 9.30 20.08
N TYR A 73 12.64 10.25 19.96
CA TYR A 73 11.24 10.01 20.35
C TYR A 73 10.29 9.75 19.17
N TYR A 74 10.64 10.15 17.95
CA TYR A 74 9.67 10.20 16.84
C TYR A 74 10.12 9.48 15.56
N LYS A 75 11.42 9.38 15.30
CA LYS A 75 11.98 8.75 14.09
C LYS A 75 11.46 7.33 13.90
N ASP A 76 11.63 6.47 14.89
CA ASP A 76 11.29 5.05 14.76
C ASP A 76 9.78 4.84 14.55
N ALA A 77 8.95 5.63 15.25
CA ALA A 77 7.51 5.60 15.05
C ALA A 77 7.10 6.06 13.64
N ASP A 78 7.81 7.04 13.07
CA ASP A 78 7.56 7.52 11.72
C ASP A 78 8.03 6.57 10.63
N VAL A 79 9.16 5.88 10.86
CA VAL A 79 9.69 4.82 10.00
C VAL A 79 8.73 3.62 10.01
N ALA A 80 8.36 3.12 11.20
CA ALA A 80 7.46 1.98 11.31
C ALA A 80 6.10 2.24 10.65
N LYS A 81 5.55 3.45 10.79
CA LYS A 81 4.30 3.84 10.09
C LYS A 81 4.46 3.83 8.56
N GLN A 82 5.62 4.23 8.05
CA GLN A 82 5.91 4.21 6.63
C GLN A 82 6.05 2.78 6.13
N GLU A 83 6.80 1.93 6.83
CA GLU A 83 6.97 0.51 6.52
C GLU A 83 5.63 -0.24 6.55
N ILE A 84 4.79 -0.02 7.57
CA ILE A 84 3.44 -0.60 7.64
C ILE A 84 2.63 -0.23 6.40
N LYS A 85 2.70 1.02 5.95
CA LYS A 85 2.00 1.46 4.74
C LYS A 85 2.52 0.73 3.50
N GLU A 86 3.84 0.60 3.38
CA GLU A 86 4.49 -0.10 2.26
C GLU A 86 4.13 -1.58 2.24
N TYR A 87 4.20 -2.27 3.40
CA TYR A 87 3.78 -3.66 3.54
C TYR A 87 2.30 -3.87 3.20
N ARG A 88 1.42 -2.94 3.56
CA ARG A 88 0.00 -3.02 3.17
C ARG A 88 -0.17 -2.93 1.65
N ILE A 89 0.52 -2.00 1.01
CA ILE A 89 0.50 -1.86 -0.46
C ILE A 89 1.06 -3.11 -1.14
N GLU A 90 2.15 -3.66 -0.61
CA GLU A 90 2.77 -4.87 -1.17
C GLU A 90 1.87 -6.10 -1.00
N ASN A 91 1.30 -6.30 0.18
CA ASN A 91 0.34 -7.38 0.42
C ASN A 91 -0.85 -7.30 -0.52
N GLU A 92 -1.43 -6.11 -0.75
CA GLU A 92 -2.52 -5.96 -1.73
C GLU A 92 -2.08 -6.33 -3.16
N LYS A 93 -0.85 -5.96 -3.57
CA LYS A 93 -0.32 -6.32 -4.88
C LYS A 93 -0.13 -7.84 -5.00
N LEU A 94 0.39 -8.48 -3.96
CA LEU A 94 0.59 -9.92 -3.93
C LEU A 94 -0.74 -10.66 -3.93
N GLN A 95 -1.72 -10.18 -3.17
CA GLN A 95 -3.07 -10.76 -3.15
C GLN A 95 -3.69 -10.75 -4.55
N ARG A 96 -3.64 -9.62 -5.26
CA ARG A 96 -4.17 -9.54 -6.64
C ARG A 96 -3.47 -10.51 -7.60
N LYS A 97 -2.17 -10.74 -7.43
CA LYS A 97 -1.43 -11.72 -8.23
C LYS A 97 -1.87 -13.15 -7.89
N LEU A 98 -2.04 -13.45 -6.60
CA LEU A 98 -2.51 -14.73 -6.13
C LEU A 98 -3.92 -15.04 -6.68
N ASP A 99 -4.85 -14.10 -6.55
CA ASP A 99 -6.22 -14.25 -7.05
C ASP A 99 -6.24 -14.54 -8.56
N LYS A 100 -5.37 -13.87 -9.32
CA LYS A 100 -5.21 -14.14 -10.76
C LYS A 100 -4.70 -15.56 -11.03
N CYS A 101 -3.69 -16.02 -10.30
CA CYS A 101 -3.14 -17.36 -10.46
C CYS A 101 -4.17 -18.44 -10.09
N ILE A 102 -4.93 -18.24 -9.00
CA ILE A 102 -6.02 -19.14 -8.60
C ILE A 102 -7.06 -19.21 -9.72
N GLY A 103 -7.48 -18.07 -10.29
CA GLY A 103 -8.42 -18.05 -11.40
C GLY A 103 -7.92 -18.84 -12.62
N LEU A 104 -6.63 -18.74 -12.95
CA LEU A 104 -6.02 -19.51 -14.04
C LEU A 104 -5.97 -21.01 -13.74
N LEU A 105 -5.64 -21.41 -12.50
CA LEU A 105 -5.62 -22.81 -12.10
C LEU A 105 -7.02 -23.44 -12.22
N ASN A 106 -8.05 -22.75 -11.75
CA ASN A 106 -9.44 -23.23 -11.86
C ASN A 106 -9.84 -23.46 -13.33
N ILE A 107 -9.43 -22.58 -14.24
CA ILE A 107 -9.69 -22.77 -15.68
C ILE A 107 -8.96 -24.02 -16.19
N ARG A 108 -7.68 -24.21 -15.83
CA ARG A 108 -6.91 -25.40 -16.24
C ARG A 108 -7.49 -26.69 -15.68
N GLU A 109 -7.97 -26.68 -14.44
CA GLU A 109 -8.65 -27.83 -13.82
C GLU A 109 -9.93 -28.20 -14.58
N GLN A 110 -10.72 -27.19 -14.99
CA GLN A 110 -11.91 -27.42 -15.82
C GLN A 110 -11.56 -27.97 -17.20
N GLU A 111 -10.52 -27.45 -17.85
CA GLU A 111 -10.03 -27.96 -19.15
C GLU A 111 -9.58 -29.42 -19.04
N ILE A 112 -8.81 -29.77 -18.00
CA ILE A 112 -8.36 -31.15 -17.77
C ILE A 112 -9.56 -32.08 -17.53
N ALA A 113 -10.52 -31.68 -16.69
CA ALA A 113 -11.71 -32.47 -16.43
C ALA A 113 -12.52 -32.73 -17.72
N PHE A 114 -12.66 -31.70 -18.56
CA PHE A 114 -13.32 -31.82 -19.86
C PHE A 114 -12.58 -32.79 -20.79
N LEU A 115 -11.25 -32.66 -20.95
CA LEU A 115 -10.46 -33.53 -21.80
C LEU A 115 -10.50 -35.00 -21.34
N ASN A 116 -10.46 -35.25 -20.03
CA ASN A 116 -10.59 -36.60 -19.48
C ASN A 116 -11.97 -37.19 -19.83
N SER A 117 -13.05 -36.40 -19.72
CA SER A 117 -14.39 -36.88 -20.09
C SER A 117 -14.53 -37.26 -21.57
N ILE A 118 -13.81 -36.58 -22.48
CA ILE A 118 -13.78 -36.95 -23.90
C ILE A 118 -13.04 -38.27 -24.09
N GLN A 119 -11.88 -38.45 -23.44
CA GLN A 119 -11.11 -39.69 -23.53
C GLN A 119 -11.89 -40.90 -23.01
N ASP A 120 -12.67 -40.72 -21.94
CA ASP A 120 -13.53 -41.77 -21.40
C ASP A 120 -14.65 -42.17 -22.39
N MET A 121 -15.20 -41.22 -23.16
CA MET A 121 -16.18 -41.50 -24.21
C MET A 121 -15.55 -42.22 -25.41
N ASP A 122 -14.40 -41.73 -25.90
CA ASP A 122 -13.69 -42.35 -27.03
C ASP A 122 -13.24 -43.80 -26.70
N ALA A 123 -12.90 -44.06 -25.44
CA ALA A 123 -12.56 -45.41 -24.96
C ALA A 123 -13.77 -46.34 -24.99
N GLN A 124 -14.96 -45.87 -24.61
CA GLN A 124 -16.20 -46.66 -24.64
C GLN A 124 -16.64 -47.00 -26.07
N ASP A 125 -16.59 -46.03 -26.99
CA ASP A 125 -16.93 -46.27 -28.40
C ASP A 125 -16.00 -47.31 -29.07
N SER A 126 -14.73 -47.37 -28.65
CA SER A 126 -13.76 -48.35 -29.15
C SER A 126 -13.94 -49.77 -28.58
N GLU A 127 -14.51 -49.90 -27.37
CA GLU A 127 -14.84 -51.20 -26.78
C GLU A 127 -16.14 -51.78 -27.38
N ASP A 128 -17.15 -50.93 -27.64
CA ASP A 128 -18.43 -51.36 -28.22
C ASP A 128 -18.31 -51.84 -29.68
N GLU A 129 -17.41 -51.25 -30.50
CA GLU A 129 -17.10 -51.73 -31.86
C GLU A 129 -16.39 -53.10 -31.89
N PHE A 130 -15.68 -53.48 -30.82
CA PHE A 130 -14.96 -54.76 -30.75
C PHE A 130 -15.88 -55.94 -30.40
N VAL A 131 -16.97 -55.70 -29.65
CA VAL A 131 -17.92 -56.76 -29.26
C VAL A 131 -18.76 -57.21 -30.47
N ASP A 132 -19.23 -56.28 -31.29
CA ASP A 132 -20.10 -56.54 -32.45
C ASP A 132 -19.38 -57.32 -33.58
N ALA A 133 -18.04 -57.26 -33.63
CA ALA A 133 -17.23 -58.02 -34.59
C ALA A 133 -17.06 -59.52 -34.22
N THR A 134 -17.43 -59.93 -32.99
CA THR A 134 -17.17 -61.30 -32.49
C THR A 134 -18.40 -62.23 -32.46
N ASP A 135 -19.62 -61.71 -32.60
CA ASP A 135 -20.87 -62.51 -32.56
C ASP A 135 -21.41 -62.94 -33.94
N GLY A 136 -20.67 -62.67 -35.02
CA GLY A 136 -21.00 -63.09 -36.38
C GLY A 136 -20.39 -64.43 -36.81
N LYS A 137 -20.75 -65.56 -36.18
CA LYS A 137 -20.50 -66.92 -36.73
C LYS A 137 -21.58 -67.93 -36.39
#